data_AF-A0A6V8KYD7-F1
#
_entry.id   AF-A0A6V8KYD7-F1
#
_cell.length_a   1.000
_cell.length_b   1.000
_cell.length_c   1.000
_cell.angle_alpha   90.00
_cell.angle_beta   90.00
_cell.angle_gamma   90.00
#
_symmetry.space_group_name_H-M   'P 1'
#
loop_
_entity.id
_entity.type
_entity.pdbx_description
1 polymer ?
#
loop_
_entity_poly.entity_id
_entity_poly.type
_entity_poly.pdbx_seq_one_letter_code
_entity_poly.pdbx_strand_id
1 'polypeptide(L)'
;MTDAKALAALDAATVDVAFTASERKDVLTVPVAALLALAEGGYGVQVVDGGSARIAAVQTGLFASGRVEVTGDGLTEGATVGMPS
;
A
#
# COMPACT_ATOMS: atom_id res chain seq x y z
N MET A 1 -36.91 13.78 -32.25
CA MET A 1 -35.91 14.86 -32.42
C MET A 1 -35.38 15.28 -31.05
N THR A 2 -35.05 14.32 -30.17
CA THR A 2 -34.75 14.59 -28.75
C THR A 2 -33.35 14.08 -28.35
N ASP A 3 -32.71 13.23 -29.15
CA ASP A 3 -31.43 12.60 -28.84
C ASP A 3 -30.19 13.43 -29.25
N ALA A 4 -30.31 14.27 -30.29
CA ALA A 4 -29.17 15.04 -30.81
C ALA A 4 -28.61 16.05 -29.79
N LYS A 5 -29.47 16.61 -28.94
CA LYS A 5 -29.07 17.58 -27.91
C LYS A 5 -28.34 16.92 -26.72
N ALA A 6 -28.67 15.66 -26.42
CA ALA A 6 -27.98 14.88 -25.39
C ALA A 6 -26.58 14.44 -25.84
N LEU A 7 -26.44 14.06 -27.12
CA LEU A 7 -25.15 13.66 -27.72
C LEU A 7 -24.16 14.83 -27.81
N ALA A 8 -24.64 16.06 -28.04
CA ALA A 8 -23.80 17.26 -28.07
C ALA A 8 -23.14 17.59 -26.72
N ALA A 9 -23.70 17.13 -25.60
CA ALA A 9 -23.11 17.30 -24.28
C ALA A 9 -22.03 16.24 -23.96
N LEU A 10 -21.99 15.12 -24.69
CA LEU A 10 -20.95 14.08 -24.54
C LEU A 10 -19.66 14.39 -25.33
N ASP A 11 -19.72 15.22 -26.37
CA ASP A 11 -18.56 15.57 -27.22
C ASP A 11 -17.48 16.37 -26.45
N ALA A 12 -17.82 16.89 -25.27
CA ALA A 12 -16.92 17.62 -24.37
C ALA A 12 -17.04 17.18 -22.90
N ALA A 13 -17.40 15.92 -22.66
CA ALA A 13 -17.47 15.39 -21.29
C ALA A 13 -16.06 15.11 -20.74
N THR A 14 -15.76 15.65 -19.56
CA THR A 14 -14.53 15.32 -18.82
C THR A 14 -14.59 13.86 -18.38
N VAL A 15 -13.56 13.09 -18.71
CA VAL A 15 -13.40 11.70 -18.29
C VAL A 15 -12.06 11.51 -17.59
N ASP A 16 -12.06 10.75 -16.51
CA ASP A 16 -10.86 10.31 -15.82
C ASP A 16 -10.38 8.99 -16.45
N VAL A 17 -9.15 8.96 -16.94
CA VAL A 17 -8.50 7.75 -17.43
C VAL A 17 -7.41 7.37 -16.45
N ALA A 18 -7.56 6.21 -15.82
CA ALA A 18 -6.57 5.65 -14.91
C ALA A 18 -5.71 4.61 -15.64
N PHE A 19 -4.39 4.74 -15.53
CA PHE A 19 -3.42 3.75 -16.00
C PHE A 19 -2.72 3.12 -14.81
N THR A 20 -2.55 1.79 -14.84
CA THR A 20 -1.73 1.08 -13.85
C THR A 20 -0.25 1.40 -14.12
N ALA A 21 0.34 2.28 -13.31
CA ALA A 21 1.73 2.68 -13.47
C ALA A 21 2.72 1.56 -13.07
N SER A 22 2.36 0.73 -12.09
CA SER A 22 3.16 -0.39 -11.61
C SER A 22 2.29 -1.37 -10.83
N GLU A 23 2.63 -2.65 -10.91
CA GLU A 23 1.96 -3.73 -10.19
C GLU A 23 3.01 -4.71 -9.64
N ARG A 24 2.76 -5.20 -8.43
CA ARG A 24 3.53 -6.27 -7.79
C ARG A 24 2.54 -7.32 -7.30
N LYS A 25 2.77 -8.57 -7.67
CA LYS A 25 1.94 -9.72 -7.28
C LYS A 25 2.67 -10.55 -6.25
N ASP A 26 1.90 -11.20 -5.38
CA ASP A 26 2.39 -12.16 -4.40
C ASP A 26 3.43 -11.56 -3.43
N VAL A 27 3.20 -10.31 -3.01
CA VAL A 27 4.06 -9.57 -2.07
C VAL A 27 3.39 -9.36 -0.73
N LEU A 28 4.21 -9.31 0.34
CA LEU A 28 3.74 -8.86 1.64
C LEU A 28 3.58 -7.33 1.61
N THR A 29 2.46 -6.86 2.14
CA THR A 29 2.21 -5.42 2.27
C THR A 29 1.75 -5.08 3.67
N VAL A 30 2.22 -3.94 4.18
CA VAL A 30 1.76 -3.36 5.45
C VAL A 30 1.20 -1.96 5.20
N PRO A 31 0.35 -1.43 6.11
CA PRO A 31 -0.03 -0.03 6.07
C PRO A 31 1.20 0.86 6.24
N VAL A 32 1.26 1.99 5.54
CA VAL A 32 2.41 2.92 5.63
C VAL A 32 2.62 3.41 7.07
N ALA A 33 1.55 3.62 7.83
CA ALA A 33 1.61 4.05 9.23
C ALA A 33 2.14 2.98 10.21
N ALA A 34 2.35 1.73 9.76
CA ALA A 34 2.99 0.68 10.56
C ALA A 34 4.53 0.69 10.43
N LEU A 35 5.08 1.51 9.54
CA LEU A 35 6.54 1.64 9.38
C LEU A 35 7.13 2.44 10.56
N LEU A 36 8.19 1.88 11.12
CA LEU A 36 9.01 2.49 12.16
C LEU A 36 10.36 2.90 11.56
N ALA A 37 10.79 4.13 11.83
CA ALA A 37 12.15 4.54 11.51
C ALA A 37 13.13 3.90 12.52
N LEU A 38 14.16 3.23 12.01
CA LEU A 38 15.20 2.63 12.84
C LEU A 38 16.33 3.62 13.09
N ALA A 39 16.94 3.56 14.29
CA ALA A 39 18.03 4.45 14.68
C ALA A 39 19.28 4.28 13.80
N GLU A 40 19.52 3.07 13.33
CA GLU A 40 20.58 2.71 12.37
C GLU A 40 20.25 3.08 10.92
N GLY A 41 19.07 3.65 10.68
CA GLY A 41 18.56 4.03 9.37
C GLY A 41 17.66 2.96 8.76
N GLY A 42 16.90 3.37 7.75
CA GLY A 42 15.91 2.50 7.12
C GLY A 42 14.63 2.33 7.94
N TYR A 43 13.90 1.24 7.65
CA TYR A 43 12.58 0.99 8.20
C TYR A 43 12.50 -0.37 8.88
N GLY A 44 11.62 -0.46 9.87
CA GLY A 44 11.18 -1.72 10.45
C GLY A 44 9.67 -1.75 10.61
N VAL A 45 9.16 -2.94 10.93
CA VAL A 45 7.76 -3.15 11.34
C VAL A 45 7.74 -3.85 12.68
N GLN A 46 6.82 -3.46 13.54
CA GLN A 46 6.58 -4.18 14.79
C GLN A 46 5.72 -5.39 14.48
N VAL A 47 6.28 -6.59 14.60
CA VAL A 47 5.55 -7.86 14.45
C VAL A 47 5.10 -8.32 15.83
N VAL A 48 3.81 -8.66 15.95
CA VAL A 48 3.19 -9.15 17.17
C VAL A 48 2.95 -10.66 17.03
N ASP A 49 3.48 -11.43 17.98
CA ASP A 49 3.33 -12.88 18.04
C ASP A 49 3.20 -13.36 19.49
N GLY A 50 2.18 -14.19 19.76
CA GLY A 50 1.96 -14.82 21.06
C GLY A 50 1.87 -13.85 22.27
N GLY A 51 1.47 -12.59 22.05
CA GLY A 51 1.43 -11.55 23.09
C GLY A 51 2.76 -10.82 23.32
N SER A 52 3.79 -11.14 22.56
CA SER A 52 5.06 -10.41 22.50
C SER A 52 5.15 -9.59 21.21
N ALA A 53 5.96 -8.53 21.23
CA ALA A 53 6.22 -7.74 20.04
C ALA A 53 7.72 -7.63 19.79
N ARG A 54 8.12 -7.74 18.53
CA ARG A 54 9.51 -7.54 18.08
C ARG A 54 9.54 -6.59 16.90
N ILE A 55 10.62 -5.84 16.77
CA ILE A 55 10.85 -5.04 15.56
C ILE A 55 11.61 -5.92 14.56
N ALA A 56 11.09 -6.04 13.35
CA ALA A 56 11.75 -6.65 12.22
C ALA A 56 12.20 -5.54 11.26
N ALA A 57 13.48 -5.49 10.92
CA ALA A 57 13.97 -4.60 9.88
C ALA A 57 13.41 -5.03 8.51
N VAL A 58 13.06 -4.06 7.68
CA VAL A 58 12.43 -4.32 6.38
C VAL A 58 13.06 -3.49 5.27
N GLN A 59 13.07 -4.05 4.07
CA GLN A 59 13.25 -3.32 2.84
C GLN A 59 11.87 -2.95 2.29
N THR A 60 11.71 -1.70 1.87
CA THR A 60 10.47 -1.19 1.30
C THR A 60 10.54 -1.19 -0.23
N GLY A 61 9.43 -1.54 -0.85
CA GLY A 61 9.25 -1.56 -2.30
C GLY A 61 8.21 -0.56 -2.77
N LEU A 62 7.22 -1.03 -3.54
CA LEU A 62 6.15 -0.20 -4.06
C LEU A 62 5.25 0.35 -2.94
N PHE A 63 5.00 1.67 -3.01
CA PHE A 63 3.98 2.34 -2.22
C PHE A 63 2.74 2.55 -3.09
N ALA A 64 1.59 2.04 -2.66
CA ALA A 64 0.34 2.18 -3.38
C ALA A 64 -0.84 2.06 -2.42
N SER A 65 -1.87 2.89 -2.62
CA SER A 65 -3.15 2.81 -1.90
C SER A 65 -3.00 2.81 -0.36
N GLY A 66 -2.08 3.62 0.17
CA GLY A 66 -1.81 3.70 1.61
C GLY A 66 -1.06 2.50 2.20
N ARG A 67 -0.55 1.61 1.34
CA ARG A 67 0.23 0.43 1.71
C ARG A 67 1.63 0.51 1.10
N VAL A 68 2.52 -0.30 1.66
CA VAL A 68 3.90 -0.45 1.22
C VAL A 68 4.25 -1.94 1.14
N GLU A 69 4.86 -2.32 0.03
CA GLU A 69 5.51 -3.61 -0.14
C GLU A 69 6.70 -3.73 0.81
N VAL A 70 6.80 -4.84 1.52
CA VAL A 70 7.91 -5.09 2.44
C VAL A 70 8.49 -6.48 2.28
N THR A 71 9.81 -6.56 2.39
CA THR A 71 10.55 -7.81 2.55
C THR A 71 11.47 -7.69 3.76
N GLY A 72 11.77 -8.80 4.42
CA GLY A 72 12.62 -8.79 5.60
C GLY A 72 12.66 -10.14 6.28
N ASP A 73 13.72 -10.39 7.03
CA ASP A 73 13.93 -11.68 7.67
C ASP A 73 12.88 -11.95 8.75
N GLY A 74 12.30 -13.14 8.69
CA GLY A 74 11.24 -13.56 9.61
C GLY A 74 9.91 -12.84 9.42
N LEU A 75 9.67 -12.19 8.27
CA LEU A 75 8.33 -11.79 7.86
C LEU A 75 7.66 -12.93 7.09
N THR A 76 6.41 -13.20 7.44
CA THR A 76 5.59 -14.22 6.80
C THR A 76 4.19 -13.68 6.56
N GLU A 77 3.49 -14.29 5.61
CA GLU A 77 2.08 -13.99 5.38
C GLU A 77 1.26 -14.27 6.65
N GLY A 78 0.28 -13.40 6.92
CA GLY A 78 -0.58 -13.51 8.10
C GLY A 78 0.05 -12.97 9.40
N ALA A 79 1.29 -12.48 9.36
CA ALA A 79 1.89 -11.81 10.51
C ALA A 79 1.09 -10.57 10.94
N THR A 80 0.86 -10.43 12.25
CA THR A 80 0.20 -9.24 12.80
C THR A 80 1.23 -8.13 12.96
N VAL A 81 0.91 -6.93 12.47
CA VAL A 81 1.77 -5.75 12.64
C VAL A 81 1.14 -4.73 13.58
N GLY A 82 1.97 -4.10 14.41
CA GLY A 82 1.54 -3.00 15.27
C GLY A 82 1.17 -1.76 14.46
N MET A 83 0.07 -1.10 14.84
CA MET A 83 -0.29 0.22 14.35
C MET A 83 -0.44 1.21 15.50
N PRO A 84 -0.04 2.47 15.30
CA PRO A 84 -0.43 3.54 16.22
C PRO A 84 -1.96 3.74 16.15
N SER A 85 -2.58 3.84 17.33
CA SER A 85 -4.01 4.15 17.53
C SER A 85 -4.28 5.64 17.61
#